data_AF-A0A934QPN1-F1
#
_entry.id   AF-A0A934QPN1-F1
#
_cell.length_a   1.000
_cell.length_b   1.000
_cell.length_c   1.000
_cell.angle_alpha   90.00
_cell.angle_beta   90.00
_cell.angle_gamma   90.00
#
_symmetry.space_group_name_H-M   'P 1'
#
loop_
_entity.id
_entity.type
_entity.pdbx_description
1 polymer ?
#
loop_
_entity_poly.entity_id
_entity_poly.type
_entity_poly.pdbx_seq_one_letter_code
_entity_poly.pdbx_strand_id
1 'polypeptide(L)'
;MELMLLSNSANHGAERLSHARDALAEFYAGRDVWFVPYALADHDGYTQVMAEAFARSGLRLRGLHTEADPAATMASADAVFIGGGNSFRLLRTLQRKGLVGAIRDAVRGGARYGGASAGTNMACPTLRTTNDMPIVEPDSFDAIGLIGFQINPHYLDPDPHSTHMGETREKRLAEFHEENDIAVLGLREGAWLRVNGTGVTLHGHTARLFRRGQSPEEFTPGARFDVLGVPLTDSAR
;
A
#
# COMPACT_ATOMS: atom_id res chain seq x y z
N MET A 1 1.34 -15.58 -2.89
CA MET A 1 1.22 -14.35 -2.09
C MET A 1 -0.13 -13.71 -2.37
N GLU A 2 -0.74 -13.14 -1.32
CA GLU A 2 -2.09 -12.56 -1.34
C GLU A 2 -2.04 -11.13 -0.76
N LEU A 3 -2.34 -10.11 -1.57
CA LEU A 3 -2.26 -8.70 -1.17
C LEU A 3 -3.57 -7.94 -1.45
N MET A 4 -3.92 -7.01 -0.57
CA MET A 4 -4.98 -6.02 -0.80
C MET A 4 -4.43 -4.60 -0.60
N LEU A 5 -4.30 -3.84 -1.68
CA LEU A 5 -3.59 -2.55 -1.70
C LEU A 5 -4.57 -1.42 -1.97
N LEU A 6 -4.96 -0.68 -0.93
CA LEU A 6 -5.95 0.40 -1.01
C LEU A 6 -5.25 1.74 -1.26
N SER A 7 -5.83 2.57 -2.12
CA SER A 7 -5.31 3.92 -2.34
C SER A 7 -5.37 4.76 -1.06
N ASN A 8 -6.49 4.70 -0.35
CA ASN A 8 -6.81 5.52 0.81
C ASN A 8 -7.61 4.72 1.85
N SER A 9 -7.69 5.24 3.08
CA SER A 9 -8.47 4.60 4.16
C SER A 9 -9.91 5.10 4.26
N ALA A 10 -10.26 6.26 3.69
CA ALA A 10 -11.62 6.81 3.74
C ALA A 10 -11.86 7.74 2.55
N ASN A 11 -13.03 7.63 1.92
CA ASN A 11 -13.47 8.57 0.89
C ASN A 11 -14.12 9.79 1.56
N HIS A 12 -14.14 10.93 0.87
CA HIS A 12 -14.77 12.14 1.39
C HIS A 12 -16.23 11.88 1.81
N GLY A 13 -16.58 12.26 3.05
CA GLY A 13 -17.92 12.08 3.63
C GLY A 13 -18.28 10.63 4.00
N ALA A 14 -17.38 9.65 3.83
CA ALA A 14 -17.65 8.24 4.12
C ALA A 14 -16.91 7.74 5.36
N GLU A 15 -17.41 6.66 5.94
CA GLU A 15 -16.73 5.98 7.05
C GLU A 15 -15.42 5.33 6.58
N ARG A 16 -14.48 5.18 7.52
CA ARG A 16 -13.20 4.53 7.28
C ARG A 16 -13.41 3.08 6.79
N LEU A 17 -12.67 2.72 5.74
CA LEU A 17 -12.66 1.44 5.03
C LEU A 17 -14.01 0.99 4.45
N SER A 18 -15.06 1.82 4.50
CA SER A 18 -16.39 1.46 4.00
C SER A 18 -16.41 1.00 2.53
N HIS A 19 -15.64 1.66 1.67
CA HIS A 19 -15.56 1.35 0.23
C HIS A 19 -14.95 -0.03 -0.10
N ALA A 20 -14.29 -0.67 0.87
CA ALA A 20 -13.63 -1.96 0.71
C ALA A 20 -14.05 -2.97 1.79
N ARG A 21 -15.13 -2.69 2.54
CA ARG A 21 -15.57 -3.44 3.72
C ARG A 21 -15.75 -4.94 3.44
N ASP A 22 -16.58 -5.27 2.45
CA ASP A 22 -16.90 -6.67 2.14
C ASP A 22 -15.68 -7.42 1.61
N ALA A 23 -14.87 -6.74 0.79
CA ALA A 23 -13.64 -7.30 0.26
C ALA A 23 -12.60 -7.55 1.38
N LEU A 24 -12.52 -6.68 2.40
CA LEU A 24 -11.69 -6.92 3.59
C LEU A 24 -12.20 -8.11 4.41
N ALA A 25 -13.51 -8.20 4.62
CA ALA A 25 -14.13 -9.31 5.35
C ALA A 25 -13.81 -10.66 4.68
N GLU A 26 -13.96 -10.75 3.37
CA GLU A 26 -13.57 -11.92 2.58
C GLU A 26 -12.05 -12.16 2.65
N PHE A 27 -11.26 -11.10 2.47
CA PHE A 27 -9.80 -11.18 2.43
C PHE A 27 -9.17 -11.56 3.75
N TYR A 28 -9.79 -11.31 4.90
CA TYR A 28 -9.25 -11.70 6.20
C TYR A 28 -10.12 -12.73 6.92
N ALA A 29 -11.07 -13.36 6.22
CA ALA A 29 -11.96 -14.36 6.79
C ALA A 29 -11.20 -15.40 7.62
N GLY A 30 -11.61 -15.56 8.87
CA GLY A 30 -11.05 -16.50 9.85
C GLY A 30 -9.67 -16.16 10.40
N ARG A 31 -9.13 -14.96 10.15
CA ARG A 31 -7.78 -14.55 10.58
C ARG A 31 -7.82 -13.38 11.56
N ASP A 32 -6.90 -13.40 12.53
CA ASP A 32 -6.57 -12.23 13.33
C ASP A 32 -5.53 -11.40 12.57
N VAL A 33 -5.73 -10.07 12.52
CA VAL A 33 -4.90 -9.17 11.72
C VAL A 33 -3.97 -8.36 12.63
N TRP A 34 -2.67 -8.44 12.38
CA TRP A 34 -1.70 -7.54 13.02
C TRP A 34 -1.67 -6.19 12.30
N PHE A 35 -1.77 -5.11 13.06
CA PHE A 35 -1.79 -3.75 12.54
C PHE A 35 -0.46 -3.05 12.77
N VAL A 36 0.05 -2.42 11.72
CA VAL A 36 1.30 -1.65 11.76
C VAL A 36 0.94 -0.15 11.76
N PRO A 37 1.03 0.54 12.91
CA PRO A 37 0.53 1.91 13.07
C PRO A 37 1.60 3.01 12.84
N TYR A 38 2.83 2.64 12.50
CA TYR A 38 4.01 3.51 12.58
C TYR A 38 4.06 4.70 11.61
N ALA A 39 3.04 4.84 10.75
CA ALA A 39 2.90 5.99 9.88
C ALA A 39 2.42 7.25 10.64
N LEU A 40 1.82 7.09 11.82
CA LEU A 40 1.40 8.16 12.72
C LEU A 40 2.19 8.13 14.03
N ALA A 41 2.12 9.19 14.85
CA ALA A 41 2.81 9.24 16.15
C ALA A 41 2.02 8.53 17.26
N ASP A 42 0.70 8.71 17.28
CA ASP A 42 -0.19 8.09 18.25
C ASP A 42 -0.58 6.69 17.77
N HIS A 43 0.21 5.69 18.17
CA HIS A 43 0.01 4.31 17.74
C HIS A 43 -1.22 3.67 18.40
N ASP A 44 -1.48 3.97 19.68
CA ASP A 44 -2.60 3.41 20.43
C ASP A 44 -3.93 3.93 19.88
N GLY A 45 -4.07 5.26 19.78
CA GLY A 45 -5.25 5.89 19.21
C GLY A 45 -5.47 5.47 17.76
N TYR A 46 -4.40 5.36 16.97
CA TYR A 46 -4.56 4.91 15.58
C TYR A 46 -5.02 3.45 15.49
N THR A 47 -4.45 2.57 16.33
CA THR A 47 -4.85 1.16 16.41
C THR A 47 -6.30 1.02 16.81
N GLN A 48 -6.77 1.79 17.80
CA GLN A 48 -8.16 1.75 18.24
C GLN A 48 -9.11 2.09 17.09
N VAL A 49 -8.88 3.20 16.37
CA VAL A 49 -9.75 3.60 15.26
C VAL A 49 -9.77 2.56 14.13
N MET A 50 -8.62 1.93 13.86
CA MET A 50 -8.54 0.86 12.85
C MET A 50 -9.20 -0.43 13.31
N ALA A 51 -9.10 -0.79 14.59
CA ALA A 51 -9.78 -1.93 15.18
C ALA A 51 -11.31 -1.76 15.10
N GLU A 52 -11.83 -0.57 15.42
CA GLU A 52 -13.26 -0.25 15.28
C GLU A 52 -13.74 -0.36 13.83
N ALA A 53 -12.94 0.10 12.85
CA ALA A 53 -13.27 -0.03 11.43
C ALA A 53 -13.26 -1.50 10.96
N PHE A 54 -12.27 -2.30 11.41
CA PHE A 54 -12.19 -3.72 11.10
C PHE A 54 -13.32 -4.53 11.76
N ALA A 55 -13.72 -4.18 12.98
CA ALA A 55 -14.82 -4.82 13.68
C ALA A 55 -16.16 -4.71 12.93
N ARG A 56 -16.39 -3.61 12.21
CA ARG A 56 -17.56 -3.43 11.31
C ARG A 56 -17.56 -4.40 10.11
N SER A 57 -16.41 -4.98 9.81
CA SER A 57 -16.24 -6.03 8.80
C SER A 57 -16.21 -7.45 9.42
N GLY A 58 -16.48 -7.57 10.73
CA GLY A 58 -16.40 -8.83 11.47
C GLY A 58 -14.97 -9.33 11.73
N LEU A 59 -13.97 -8.46 11.60
CA LEU A 59 -12.56 -8.80 11.73
C LEU A 59 -11.98 -8.34 13.06
N ARG A 60 -11.00 -9.09 13.58
CA ARG A 60 -10.20 -8.69 14.76
C ARG A 60 -8.86 -8.15 14.32
N LEU A 61 -8.49 -7.00 14.88
CA LEU A 61 -7.24 -6.31 14.58
C LEU A 61 -6.52 -5.94 15.88
N ARG A 62 -5.20 -6.20 15.95
CA ARG A 62 -4.34 -5.95 17.12
C ARG A 62 -3.14 -5.12 16.72
N GLY A 63 -2.76 -4.13 17.53
CA GLY A 63 -1.60 -3.28 17.24
C GLY A 63 -0.29 -4.04 17.43
N LEU A 64 0.53 -4.15 16.40
CA LEU A 64 1.84 -4.78 16.48
C LEU A 64 2.79 -4.01 17.40
N HIS A 65 2.54 -2.72 17.64
CA HIS A 65 3.36 -1.89 18.53
C HIS A 65 3.22 -2.25 20.02
N THR A 66 2.22 -3.06 20.40
CA THR A 66 2.06 -3.54 21.78
C THR A 66 2.93 -4.76 22.08
N GLU A 67 3.52 -5.37 21.05
CA GLU A 67 4.37 -6.54 21.19
C GLU A 67 5.79 -6.16 21.61
N ALA A 68 6.38 -6.97 22.49
CA ALA A 68 7.76 -6.78 22.95
C ALA A 68 8.77 -6.97 21.81
N ASP A 69 8.51 -7.94 20.93
CA ASP A 69 9.29 -8.18 19.71
C ASP A 69 8.37 -8.24 18.48
N PRO A 70 8.08 -7.09 17.86
CA PRO A 70 7.27 -7.00 16.64
C PRO A 70 7.76 -7.88 15.49
N ALA A 71 9.08 -8.08 15.36
CA ALA A 71 9.65 -8.85 14.26
C ALA A 71 9.43 -10.35 14.48
N ALA A 72 9.61 -10.84 15.70
CA ALA A 72 9.28 -12.21 16.06
C ALA A 72 7.77 -12.49 15.93
N THR A 73 6.90 -11.56 16.35
CA THR A 73 5.45 -11.72 16.17
C THR A 73 5.06 -11.87 14.70
N MET A 74 5.73 -11.14 13.80
CA MET A 74 5.48 -11.25 12.36
C MET A 74 5.85 -12.62 11.78
N ALA A 75 6.83 -13.33 12.34
CA ALA A 75 7.24 -14.64 11.83
C ALA A 75 6.14 -15.71 11.91
N SER A 76 5.18 -15.55 12.83
CA SER A 76 4.01 -16.43 12.99
C SER A 76 2.68 -15.77 12.60
N ALA A 77 2.71 -14.59 11.97
CA ALA A 77 1.50 -13.86 11.64
C ALA A 77 0.85 -14.40 10.36
N ASP A 78 -0.44 -14.73 10.43
CA ASP A 78 -1.23 -15.13 9.25
C ASP A 78 -1.76 -13.96 8.42
N ALA A 79 -1.81 -12.77 9.02
CA ALA A 79 -2.33 -11.56 8.39
C ALA A 79 -1.72 -10.29 8.99
N VAL A 80 -1.45 -9.32 8.12
CA VAL A 80 -0.96 -7.99 8.48
C VAL A 80 -1.71 -6.92 7.70
N PHE A 81 -1.97 -5.79 8.35
CA PHE A 81 -2.46 -4.58 7.71
C PHE A 81 -1.59 -3.38 8.09
N ILE A 82 -1.09 -2.64 7.10
CA ILE A 82 -0.27 -1.43 7.32
C ILE A 82 -1.09 -0.17 7.10
N GLY A 83 -1.14 0.68 8.13
CA GLY A 83 -1.88 1.94 8.11
C GLY A 83 -1.27 3.02 7.21
N GLY A 84 -2.10 4.01 6.88
CA GLY A 84 -1.70 5.25 6.22
C GLY A 84 -1.17 6.31 7.21
N GLY A 85 -0.57 7.36 6.69
CA GLY A 85 0.11 8.41 7.46
C GLY A 85 1.32 8.89 6.67
N ASN A 86 2.43 9.20 7.33
CA ASN A 86 3.65 9.58 6.62
C ASN A 86 4.51 8.36 6.27
N SER A 87 4.74 8.15 4.98
CA SER A 87 5.44 6.98 4.42
C SER A 87 6.93 6.94 4.78
N PHE A 88 7.59 8.10 4.92
CA PHE A 88 9.00 8.18 5.33
C PHE A 88 9.19 7.74 6.79
N ARG A 89 8.33 8.25 7.68
CA ARG A 89 8.29 7.82 9.09
C ARG A 89 8.03 6.32 9.21
N LEU A 90 7.04 5.84 8.46
CA LEU A 90 6.69 4.42 8.43
C LEU A 90 7.92 3.59 8.02
N LEU A 91 8.50 3.86 6.85
CA LEU A 91 9.63 3.08 6.33
C LEU A 91 10.82 3.07 7.27
N ARG A 92 11.24 4.24 7.77
CA ARG A 92 12.33 4.35 8.75
C ARG A 92 12.08 3.51 10.00
N THR A 93 10.84 3.50 10.48
CA THR A 93 10.48 2.72 11.68
C THR A 93 10.49 1.23 11.39
N LEU A 94 10.02 0.80 10.21
CA LEU A 94 10.09 -0.60 9.79
C LEU A 94 11.54 -1.10 9.66
N GLN A 95 12.41 -0.30 9.04
CA GLN A 95 13.84 -0.62 8.88
C GLN A 95 14.51 -0.78 10.26
N ARG A 96 14.36 0.21 11.15
CA ARG A 96 14.96 0.18 12.49
C ARG A 96 14.46 -0.95 13.39
N LYS A 97 13.24 -1.45 13.14
CA LYS A 97 12.65 -2.57 13.89
C LYS A 97 12.87 -3.92 13.21
N GLY A 98 13.60 -4.00 12.10
CA GLY A 98 13.77 -5.24 11.34
C GLY A 98 12.49 -5.78 10.69
N LEU A 99 11.45 -4.94 10.60
CA LEU A 99 10.13 -5.36 10.12
C LEU A 99 10.03 -5.47 8.60
N VAL A 100 10.90 -4.79 7.85
CA VAL A 100 10.91 -4.89 6.38
C VAL A 100 11.14 -6.34 5.95
N GLY A 101 12.16 -7.00 6.51
CA GLY A 101 12.43 -8.42 6.26
C GLY A 101 11.35 -9.33 6.85
N ALA A 102 11.02 -9.14 8.13
CA ALA A 102 10.05 -10.01 8.82
C ALA A 102 8.66 -10.03 8.13
N ILE A 103 8.16 -8.87 7.68
CA ILE A 103 6.89 -8.81 6.95
C ILE A 103 7.02 -9.43 5.56
N ARG A 104 8.13 -9.17 4.84
CA ARG A 104 8.38 -9.79 3.53
C ARG A 104 8.34 -11.31 3.62
N ASP A 105 9.05 -11.87 4.59
CA ASP A 105 9.18 -13.32 4.77
C ASP A 105 7.85 -13.95 5.19
N ALA A 106 7.12 -13.32 6.12
CA ALA A 106 5.78 -13.78 6.51
C ALA A 106 4.81 -13.83 5.31
N VAL A 107 4.78 -12.77 4.50
CA VAL A 107 3.89 -12.67 3.34
C VAL A 107 4.27 -13.67 2.23
N ARG A 108 5.59 -13.86 2.00
CA ARG A 108 6.09 -14.92 1.11
C ARG A 108 5.76 -16.32 1.64
N GLY A 109 5.74 -16.49 2.97
CA GLY A 109 5.33 -17.71 3.68
C GLY A 109 3.81 -17.96 3.68
N GLY A 110 3.00 -17.04 3.15
CA GLY A 110 1.55 -17.22 2.99
C GLY A 110 0.68 -16.26 3.79
N ALA A 111 1.28 -15.37 4.60
CA ALA A 111 0.52 -14.35 5.31
C ALA A 111 -0.18 -13.39 4.33
N ARG A 112 -1.41 -12.99 4.69
CA ARG A 112 -2.17 -12.01 3.89
C ARG A 112 -1.75 -10.59 4.25
N TYR A 113 -1.39 -9.80 3.25
CA TYR A 113 -0.97 -8.41 3.46
C TYR A 113 -2.04 -7.44 2.96
N GLY A 114 -2.33 -6.44 3.78
CA GLY A 114 -3.15 -5.30 3.39
C GLY A 114 -2.44 -4.00 3.68
N GLY A 115 -2.71 -2.99 2.88
CA GLY A 115 -2.17 -1.66 3.10
C GLY A 115 -3.14 -0.59 2.61
N ALA A 116 -3.13 0.56 3.26
CA ALA A 116 -3.80 1.76 2.75
C ALA A 116 -2.81 2.92 2.67
N SER A 117 -2.85 3.69 1.57
CA SER A 117 -2.01 4.88 1.40
C SER A 117 -0.52 4.57 1.59
N ALA A 118 0.15 5.10 2.62
CA ALA A 118 1.53 4.75 2.98
C ALA A 118 1.78 3.22 3.07
N GLY A 119 0.82 2.46 3.61
CA GLY A 119 0.90 0.99 3.66
C GLY A 119 0.88 0.35 2.26
N THR A 120 0.21 0.96 1.28
CA THR A 120 0.27 0.54 -0.11
C THR A 120 1.64 0.85 -0.73
N ASN A 121 2.24 2.00 -0.41
CA ASN A 121 3.61 2.28 -0.83
C ASN A 121 4.61 1.26 -0.29
N MET A 122 4.44 0.78 0.94
CA MET A 122 5.36 -0.21 1.52
C MET A 122 5.41 -1.53 0.74
N ALA A 123 4.33 -1.92 0.06
CA ALA A 123 4.31 -3.14 -0.76
C ALA A 123 5.15 -2.99 -2.04
N CYS A 124 5.41 -1.78 -2.51
CA CYS A 124 6.18 -1.50 -3.71
C CYS A 124 7.68 -1.78 -3.49
N PRO A 125 8.51 -1.82 -4.56
CA PRO A 125 9.97 -1.92 -4.41
C PRO A 125 10.57 -0.75 -3.64
N THR A 126 10.07 0.47 -3.87
CA THR A 126 10.62 1.68 -3.25
C THR A 126 9.56 2.69 -2.82
N LEU A 127 9.95 3.64 -1.98
CA LEU A 127 9.12 4.78 -1.56
C LEU A 127 8.96 5.88 -2.62
N ARG A 128 9.66 5.78 -3.77
CA ARG A 128 9.88 6.91 -4.72
C ARG A 128 8.63 7.51 -5.35
N THR A 129 7.48 6.86 -5.22
CA THR A 129 6.19 7.35 -5.76
C THR A 129 5.17 7.69 -4.67
N THR A 130 5.62 7.90 -3.42
CA THR A 130 4.80 8.52 -2.39
C THR A 130 4.56 10.01 -2.68
N ASN A 131 3.49 10.56 -2.11
CA ASN A 131 3.19 12.00 -2.16
C ASN A 131 3.64 12.73 -0.91
N ASP A 132 4.15 11.99 0.06
CA ASP A 132 4.42 12.53 1.38
C ASP A 132 5.66 13.41 1.37
N MET A 133 5.63 14.38 2.28
CA MET A 133 6.81 15.18 2.58
C MET A 133 7.86 14.32 3.31
N PRO A 134 9.16 14.41 2.95
CA PRO A 134 10.25 13.68 3.60
C PRO A 134 10.61 14.29 4.96
N ILE A 135 9.72 14.17 5.95
CA ILE A 135 9.90 14.76 7.28
C ILE A 135 11.00 14.07 8.11
N VAL A 136 11.45 12.90 7.68
CA VAL A 136 12.53 12.11 8.26
C VAL A 136 13.26 11.33 7.15
N GLU A 137 14.50 10.96 7.40
CA GLU A 137 15.32 10.15 6.49
C GLU A 137 15.29 8.66 6.89
N PRO A 138 14.76 7.75 6.05
CA PRO A 138 14.96 6.32 6.18
C PRO A 138 16.38 5.91 5.73
N ASP A 139 16.84 4.72 6.11
CA ASP A 139 18.20 4.25 5.80
C ASP A 139 18.41 4.03 4.29
N SER A 140 17.33 3.67 3.58
CA SER A 140 17.21 3.74 2.12
C SER A 140 15.73 3.91 1.74
N PHE A 141 15.44 4.15 0.45
CA PHE A 141 14.06 4.13 -0.06
C PHE A 141 13.54 2.72 -0.38
N ASP A 142 14.32 1.68 -0.13
CA ASP A 142 13.90 0.29 -0.38
C ASP A 142 12.83 -0.09 0.63
N ALA A 143 11.65 -0.43 0.11
CA ALA A 143 10.49 -0.81 0.90
C ALA A 143 10.41 -2.34 1.01
N ILE A 144 9.22 -2.89 1.27
CA ILE A 144 9.06 -4.34 1.47
C ILE A 144 9.26 -5.09 0.15
N GLY A 145 8.90 -4.51 -1.00
CA GLY A 145 9.17 -5.13 -2.31
C GLY A 145 8.34 -6.40 -2.54
N LEU A 146 7.05 -6.34 -2.23
CA LEU A 146 6.10 -7.43 -2.46
C LEU A 146 5.59 -7.47 -3.90
N ILE A 147 5.56 -6.33 -4.60
CA ILE A 147 5.16 -6.23 -6.02
C ILE A 147 6.31 -5.70 -6.88
N GLY A 148 6.27 -5.94 -8.20
CA GLY A 148 7.32 -5.57 -9.17
C GLY A 148 7.03 -4.27 -9.92
N PHE A 149 6.12 -3.44 -9.42
CA PHE A 149 5.76 -2.14 -9.97
C PHE A 149 5.57 -1.13 -8.83
N GLN A 150 5.57 0.16 -9.16
CA GLN A 150 5.31 1.23 -8.19
C GLN A 150 3.82 1.60 -8.18
N ILE A 151 3.33 2.05 -7.04
CA ILE A 151 2.01 2.63 -6.90
C ILE A 151 2.16 4.08 -6.44
N ASN A 152 1.44 4.98 -7.11
CA ASN A 152 1.18 6.32 -6.60
C ASN A 152 -0.25 6.35 -6.03
N PRO A 153 -0.44 6.14 -4.72
CA PRO A 153 -1.77 6.24 -4.11
C PRO A 153 -2.23 7.70 -4.11
N HIS A 154 -3.52 7.92 -3.89
CA HIS A 154 -4.13 9.25 -3.99
C HIS A 154 -3.73 9.95 -5.30
N TYR A 155 -3.73 9.21 -6.41
CA TYR A 155 -3.49 9.81 -7.71
C TYR A 155 -4.60 10.82 -7.98
N LEU A 156 -4.20 12.06 -8.25
CA LEU A 156 -5.09 13.18 -8.47
C LEU A 156 -4.90 13.67 -9.91
N ASP A 157 -6.00 13.69 -10.66
CA ASP A 157 -6.02 14.25 -12.00
C ASP A 157 -5.76 15.76 -11.97
N PRO A 158 -5.10 16.31 -13.00
CA PRO A 158 -4.92 17.75 -13.08
C PRO A 158 -6.28 18.46 -13.18
N ASP A 159 -6.50 19.44 -12.29
CA ASP A 159 -7.67 20.32 -12.38
C ASP A 159 -7.43 21.37 -13.49
N PRO A 160 -8.25 21.38 -14.57
CA PRO A 160 -8.10 22.31 -15.67
C PRO A 160 -8.35 23.79 -15.28
N HIS A 161 -8.97 24.03 -14.12
CA HIS A 161 -9.25 25.36 -13.59
C HIS A 161 -8.24 25.82 -12.54
N SER A 162 -7.27 24.99 -12.20
CA SER A 162 -6.24 25.35 -11.22
C SER A 162 -5.35 26.47 -11.74
N THR A 163 -5.11 27.48 -10.90
CA THR A 163 -4.11 28.52 -11.13
C THR A 163 -2.76 28.19 -10.47
N HIS A 164 -2.64 27.02 -9.86
CA HIS A 164 -1.41 26.57 -9.22
C HIS A 164 -0.34 26.25 -10.28
N MET A 165 0.85 26.83 -10.09
CA MET A 165 1.95 26.72 -11.06
C MET A 165 2.93 25.58 -10.75
N GLY A 166 2.78 24.87 -9.63
CA GLY A 166 3.60 23.70 -9.31
C GLY A 166 3.28 22.50 -10.22
N GLU A 167 4.14 21.49 -10.18
CA GLU A 167 4.00 20.32 -11.04
C GLU A 167 2.76 19.50 -10.69
N THR A 168 2.00 19.14 -11.73
CA THR A 168 0.90 18.17 -11.63
C THR A 168 1.45 16.80 -11.24
N ARG A 169 0.58 15.90 -10.76
CA ARG A 169 1.02 14.55 -10.43
C ARG A 169 1.61 13.82 -11.63
N GLU A 170 0.97 13.96 -12.79
CA GLU A 170 1.45 13.39 -14.05
C GLU A 170 2.85 13.89 -14.43
N LYS A 171 3.16 15.19 -14.24
CA LYS A 171 4.50 15.73 -14.48
C LYS A 171 5.55 15.12 -13.55
N ARG A 172 5.26 15.00 -12.25
CA ARG A 172 6.17 14.36 -11.29
C ARG A 172 6.44 12.88 -11.62
N LEU A 173 5.44 12.17 -12.13
CA LEU A 173 5.61 10.78 -12.58
C LEU A 173 6.38 10.69 -13.91
N ALA A 174 6.28 11.70 -14.78
CA ALA A 174 7.12 11.80 -15.96
C ALA A 174 8.60 12.00 -15.58
N GLU A 175 8.88 12.90 -14.63
CA GLU A 175 10.23 13.11 -14.06
C GLU A 175 10.77 11.81 -13.42
N PHE A 176 9.94 11.08 -12.68
CA PHE A 176 10.31 9.76 -12.17
C PHE A 176 10.76 8.81 -13.30
N HIS A 177 10.07 8.82 -14.43
CA HIS A 177 10.38 7.99 -15.59
C HIS A 177 11.57 8.48 -16.43
N GLU A 178 12.09 9.69 -16.20
CA GLU A 178 13.38 10.11 -16.76
C GLU A 178 14.51 9.26 -16.17
N GLU A 179 14.37 8.85 -14.90
CA GLU A 179 15.39 8.14 -14.12
C GLU A 179 15.05 6.65 -13.86
N ASN A 180 13.81 6.21 -14.09
CA ASN A 180 13.34 4.86 -13.70
C ASN A 180 12.47 4.21 -14.79
N ASP A 181 12.76 2.93 -15.09
CA ASP A 181 12.01 2.15 -16.09
C ASP A 181 10.78 1.43 -15.53
N ILE A 182 10.68 1.29 -14.20
CA ILE A 182 9.60 0.56 -13.54
C ILE A 182 8.25 1.26 -13.72
N ALA A 183 7.22 0.51 -14.12
CA ALA A 183 5.87 1.05 -14.30
C ALA A 183 5.30 1.62 -13.00
N VAL A 184 4.53 2.71 -13.12
CA VAL A 184 3.81 3.32 -11.99
C VAL A 184 2.31 3.26 -12.23
N LEU A 185 1.56 2.71 -11.27
CA LEU A 185 0.10 2.77 -11.28
C LEU A 185 -0.38 3.91 -10.39
N GLY A 186 -0.92 4.96 -11.00
CA GLY A 186 -1.65 6.03 -10.33
C GLY A 186 -3.01 5.53 -9.88
N LEU A 187 -3.16 5.27 -8.59
CA LEU A 187 -4.35 4.68 -7.99
C LEU A 187 -5.20 5.78 -7.35
N ARG A 188 -6.41 6.02 -7.87
CA ARG A 188 -7.31 7.07 -7.34
C ARG A 188 -7.92 6.68 -5.99
N GLU A 189 -8.38 7.66 -5.23
CA GLU A 189 -9.11 7.37 -4.00
C GLU A 189 -10.37 6.54 -4.29
N GLY A 190 -10.69 5.62 -3.39
CA GLY A 190 -11.72 4.60 -3.57
C GLY A 190 -11.29 3.39 -4.40
N ALA A 191 -10.19 3.48 -5.16
CA ALA A 191 -9.61 2.33 -5.83
C ALA A 191 -8.74 1.49 -4.89
N TRP A 192 -8.71 0.20 -5.17
CA TRP A 192 -7.82 -0.75 -4.52
C TRP A 192 -7.47 -1.90 -5.46
N LEU A 193 -6.37 -2.58 -5.18
CA LEU A 193 -5.88 -3.71 -5.97
C LEU A 193 -6.02 -5.00 -5.16
N ARG A 194 -6.45 -6.07 -5.83
CA ARG A 194 -6.22 -7.44 -5.37
C ARG A 194 -5.04 -8.02 -6.11
N VAL A 195 -4.02 -8.46 -5.37
CA VAL A 195 -2.92 -9.26 -5.93
C VAL A 195 -3.06 -10.68 -5.40
N ASN A 196 -3.10 -11.63 -6.31
CA ASN A 196 -2.98 -13.05 -6.01
C ASN A 196 -1.87 -13.63 -6.90
N GLY A 197 -1.39 -14.84 -6.60
CA GLY A 197 -0.25 -15.44 -7.32
C GLY A 197 -0.36 -15.57 -8.84
N THR A 198 -1.49 -15.16 -9.45
CA THR A 198 -1.76 -15.21 -10.89
C THR A 198 -1.98 -13.84 -11.53
N GLY A 199 -2.03 -12.74 -10.77
CA GLY A 199 -2.20 -11.41 -11.35
C GLY A 199 -2.66 -10.33 -10.38
N VAL A 200 -2.87 -9.14 -10.94
CA VAL A 200 -3.35 -7.94 -10.24
C VAL A 200 -4.69 -7.52 -10.83
N THR A 201 -5.70 -7.30 -9.99
CA THR A 201 -7.03 -6.83 -10.42
C THR A 201 -7.36 -5.49 -9.78
N LEU A 202 -7.88 -4.55 -10.58
CA LEU A 202 -8.36 -3.24 -10.12
C LEU A 202 -9.81 -3.31 -9.63
N HIS A 203 -10.11 -2.65 -8.52
CA HIS A 203 -11.45 -2.56 -7.96
C HIS A 203 -11.77 -1.13 -7.49
N GLY A 204 -13.07 -0.85 -7.29
CA GLY A 204 -13.56 0.39 -6.66
C GLY A 204 -13.62 1.59 -7.59
N HIS A 205 -12.48 2.04 -8.10
CA HIS A 205 -12.37 3.21 -8.99
C HIS A 205 -11.35 2.96 -10.11
N THR A 206 -11.27 3.87 -11.08
CA THR A 206 -10.27 3.83 -12.15
C THR A 206 -8.84 4.06 -11.66
N ALA A 207 -7.88 3.57 -12.43
CA ALA A 207 -6.45 3.80 -12.23
C ALA A 207 -5.80 4.22 -13.55
N ARG A 208 -4.67 4.92 -13.47
CA ARG A 208 -3.93 5.37 -14.65
C ARG A 208 -2.51 4.81 -14.61
N LEU A 209 -2.10 4.16 -15.69
CA LEU A 209 -0.83 3.46 -15.80
C LEU A 209 0.18 4.32 -16.56
N PHE A 210 1.33 4.52 -15.95
CA PHE A 210 2.46 5.27 -16.49
C PHE A 210 3.60 4.31 -16.82
N ARG A 211 4.15 4.46 -18.02
CA ARG A 211 5.34 3.72 -18.49
C ARG A 211 6.27 4.70 -19.18
N ARG A 212 7.58 4.47 -19.04
CA ARG A 212 8.61 5.32 -19.64
C ARG A 212 8.41 5.40 -21.17
N GLY A 213 8.41 6.63 -21.69
CA GLY A 213 8.27 6.90 -23.12
C GLY A 213 6.90 6.58 -23.73
N GLN A 214 5.87 6.34 -22.91
CA GLN A 214 4.51 6.03 -23.38
C GLN A 214 3.49 7.02 -22.81
N SER A 215 2.44 7.30 -23.58
CA SER A 215 1.29 8.03 -23.07
C SER A 215 0.60 7.24 -21.96
N PRO A 216 0.12 7.89 -20.88
CA PRO A 216 -0.54 7.16 -19.80
C PRO A 216 -1.85 6.50 -20.26
N GLU A 217 -2.11 5.31 -19.73
CA GLU A 217 -3.23 4.45 -20.11
C GLU A 217 -4.26 4.37 -18.97
N GLU A 218 -5.55 4.53 -19.27
CA GLU A 218 -6.62 4.57 -18.27
C GLU A 218 -7.29 3.19 -18.14
N PHE A 219 -7.53 2.75 -16.90
CA PHE A 219 -8.12 1.45 -16.59
C PHE A 219 -9.34 1.58 -15.70
N THR A 220 -10.38 0.79 -15.99
CA THR A 220 -11.62 0.73 -15.22
C THR A 220 -11.63 -0.44 -14.23
N PRO A 221 -12.46 -0.38 -13.17
CA PRO A 221 -12.63 -1.52 -12.26
C PRO A 221 -12.92 -2.83 -13.01
N GLY A 222 -12.29 -3.91 -12.58
CA GLY A 222 -12.31 -5.21 -13.25
C GLY A 222 -11.13 -5.46 -14.19
N ALA A 223 -10.36 -4.43 -14.54
CA ALA A 223 -9.13 -4.60 -15.31
C ALA A 223 -8.14 -5.54 -14.59
N ARG A 224 -7.53 -6.44 -15.37
CA ARG A 224 -6.44 -7.32 -14.93
C ARG A 224 -5.14 -6.83 -15.54
N PHE A 225 -4.10 -6.70 -14.71
CA PHE A 225 -2.78 -6.31 -15.16
C PHE A 225 -1.89 -7.53 -15.23
N ASP A 226 -1.95 -8.26 -16.34
CA ASP A 226 -1.08 -9.41 -16.60
C ASP A 226 0.37 -8.96 -16.89
N VAL A 227 0.53 -7.69 -17.29
CA VAL A 227 1.79 -7.06 -17.71
C VAL A 227 2.52 -6.31 -16.59
N LEU A 228 1.84 -6.06 -15.46
CA LEU A 228 2.48 -5.48 -14.29
C LEU A 228 3.07 -6.62 -13.48
N GLY A 229 4.40 -6.75 -13.52
CA GLY A 229 5.13 -7.84 -12.88
C GLY A 229 4.66 -8.06 -11.44
N VAL A 230 3.90 -9.12 -11.22
CA VAL A 230 3.90 -9.80 -9.93
C VAL A 230 5.31 -10.38 -9.86
N PRO A 231 6.12 -10.09 -8.82
CA PRO A 231 7.44 -10.69 -8.73
C PRO A 231 7.21 -12.18 -8.78
N LEU A 232 7.77 -12.81 -9.82
CA LEU A 232 7.88 -14.26 -9.88
C LEU A 232 8.49 -14.64 -8.54
N THR A 233 7.82 -15.55 -7.84
CA THR A 233 8.37 -16.23 -6.66
C THR A 233 9.86 -16.46 -6.91
N ASP A 234 10.73 -15.98 -6.02
CA ASP A 234 12.17 -16.21 -6.09
C ASP A 234 12.43 -17.72 -6.19
N SER A 235 12.43 -18.25 -7.41
CA SER A 235 13.17 -19.44 -7.76
C SER A 235 14.53 -18.93 -8.19
N ALA A 236 15.47 -18.98 -7.24
CA ALA A 236 16.91 -18.80 -7.40
C ALA A 236 17.41 -17.37 -7.72
N ARG A 237 18.06 -16.74 -6.73
CA ARG A 237 19.53 -16.70 -6.62
C ARG A 237 19.96 -16.31 -5.20
#